data_AF-A0A9Q6I1K2-F1
#
_entry.id   AF-A0A9Q6I1K2-F1
#
_cell.length_a   1.000
_cell.length_b   1.000
_cell.length_c   1.000
_cell.angle_alpha   90.00
_cell.angle_beta   90.00
_cell.angle_gamma   90.00
#
_symmetry.space_group_name_H-M   'P 1'
#
loop_
_entity.id
_entity.type
_entity.pdbx_description
1 polymer ?
#
loop_
_entity_poly.entity_id
_entity_poly.type
_entity_poly.pdbx_seq_one_letter_code
_entity_poly.pdbx_strand_id
1 'polypeptide(L)'
;MLVTRDFFRMQLEFAAYITSVTDTSLGAAIMDYTNIYIRLGFGRDFGANNLEWLEYVGGLRSTPASNARYTYEVWQSRAEVQPPDVIAISGCFSCGYESGNTARIHFENREGEKESPLSYSQQEMRYAELRELFRFVLTSHPEIENVCGLSWLYNISAYQRLFPPEYIASSKPVTGKYRNMPLWGQFLCRNGEVRTDKADLFYEKLSQNPSLSEISTCFPLQPLAVKSPVTVFQHYFDIY
;
A
#
# COMPACT_ATOMS: atom_id res chain seq x y z
N MET A 1 -5.83 0.80 -10.55
CA MET A 1 -5.87 -0.54 -9.87
C MET A 1 -7.28 -1.11 -9.78
N LEU A 2 -7.49 -2.31 -10.33
CA LEU A 2 -8.73 -3.09 -10.18
C LEU A 2 -8.93 -3.59 -8.74
N VAL A 3 -10.11 -3.37 -8.17
CA VAL A 3 -10.52 -3.95 -6.89
C VAL A 3 -11.95 -4.48 -7.00
N THR A 4 -12.28 -5.46 -6.17
CA THR A 4 -13.61 -6.08 -6.13
C THR A 4 -14.38 -5.69 -4.88
N ARG A 5 -15.71 -5.90 -4.89
CA ARG A 5 -16.55 -5.72 -3.70
C ARG A 5 -16.06 -6.56 -2.51
N ASP A 6 -15.60 -7.78 -2.76
CA ASP A 6 -15.16 -8.69 -1.69
C ASP A 6 -13.89 -8.20 -1.00
N PHE A 7 -13.02 -7.47 -1.70
CA PHE A 7 -11.89 -6.77 -1.09
C PHE A 7 -12.32 -5.68 -0.11
N PHE A 8 -13.35 -4.90 -0.44
CA PHE A 8 -13.94 -3.94 0.50
C PHE A 8 -14.64 -4.64 1.66
N ARG A 9 -15.35 -5.75 1.41
CA ARG A 9 -16.00 -6.53 2.47
C ARG A 9 -14.99 -6.98 3.53
N MET A 10 -13.86 -7.54 3.11
CA MET A 10 -12.80 -7.99 4.02
C MET A 10 -12.29 -6.86 4.94
N GLN A 11 -12.08 -5.68 4.38
CA GLN A 11 -11.65 -4.51 5.15
C GLN A 11 -12.72 -4.02 6.14
N LEU A 12 -13.99 -4.06 5.74
CA LEU A 12 -15.12 -3.66 6.59
C LEU A 12 -15.41 -4.67 7.71
N GLU A 13 -15.22 -5.96 7.46
CA GLU A 13 -15.30 -7.01 8.48
C GLU A 13 -14.18 -6.83 9.50
N PHE A 14 -12.96 -6.51 9.06
CA PHE A 14 -11.87 -6.16 9.95
C PHE A 14 -12.14 -4.88 10.75
N ALA A 15 -12.65 -3.82 10.12
CA ALA A 15 -13.03 -2.61 10.84
C ALA A 15 -14.12 -2.89 11.89
N ALA A 16 -15.12 -3.72 11.56
CA ALA A 16 -16.14 -4.16 12.52
C ALA A 16 -15.52 -4.96 13.69
N TYR A 17 -14.54 -5.82 13.43
CA TYR A 17 -13.79 -6.48 14.49
C TYR A 17 -13.10 -5.46 15.40
N ILE A 18 -12.41 -4.45 14.84
CA ILE A 18 -11.78 -3.37 15.63
C ILE A 18 -12.80 -2.67 16.52
N THR A 19 -13.99 -2.34 16.01
CA THR A 19 -15.07 -1.73 16.83
C THR A 19 -15.59 -2.65 17.93
N SER A 20 -15.43 -3.97 17.81
CA SER A 20 -15.87 -4.92 18.84
C SER A 20 -14.86 -5.08 19.99
N VAL A 21 -13.58 -4.86 19.71
CA VAL A 21 -12.49 -4.99 20.69
C VAL A 21 -11.96 -3.64 21.19
N THR A 22 -12.54 -2.54 20.72
CA THR A 22 -12.23 -1.16 21.11
C THR A 22 -13.52 -0.35 21.26
N ASP A 23 -13.48 0.82 21.89
CA ASP A 23 -14.62 1.74 21.98
C ASP A 23 -14.64 2.75 20.81
N THR A 24 -14.12 2.34 19.64
CA THR A 24 -14.04 3.23 18.46
C THR A 24 -15.28 3.10 17.57
N SER A 25 -15.65 4.19 16.91
CA SER A 25 -16.73 4.16 15.91
C SER A 25 -16.29 3.42 14.65
N LEU A 26 -17.24 2.88 13.90
CA LEU A 26 -16.95 2.21 12.62
C LEU A 26 -16.23 3.13 11.63
N GLY A 27 -16.62 4.41 11.57
CA GLY A 27 -15.90 5.39 10.74
C GLY A 27 -14.43 5.51 11.16
N ALA A 28 -14.15 5.70 12.46
CA ALA A 28 -12.77 5.78 12.94
C ALA A 28 -11.98 4.48 12.65
N ALA A 29 -12.60 3.32 12.88
CA ALA A 29 -11.99 2.03 12.57
C ALA A 29 -11.65 1.87 11.08
N ILE A 30 -12.57 2.26 10.17
CA ILE A 30 -12.32 2.24 8.73
C ILE A 30 -11.17 3.19 8.39
N MET A 31 -11.18 4.42 8.89
CA MET A 31 -10.15 5.42 8.59
C MET A 31 -8.75 4.97 9.05
N ASP A 32 -8.66 4.41 10.26
CA ASP A 32 -7.39 4.18 10.93
C ASP A 32 -6.80 2.80 10.71
N TYR A 33 -7.63 1.81 10.33
CA TYR A 33 -7.20 0.41 10.24
C TYR A 33 -7.35 -0.19 8.84
N THR A 34 -7.92 0.55 7.88
CA THR A 34 -8.11 0.10 6.50
C THR A 34 -7.43 1.04 5.49
N ASN A 35 -7.47 0.70 4.20
CA ASN A 35 -7.07 1.63 3.14
C ASN A 35 -8.24 2.34 2.46
N ILE A 36 -9.48 2.16 2.95
CA ILE A 36 -10.70 2.66 2.31
C ILE A 36 -10.68 4.18 2.18
N TYR A 37 -10.25 4.92 3.21
CA TYR A 37 -10.19 6.38 3.17
C TYR A 37 -9.40 6.89 1.95
N ILE A 38 -8.23 6.31 1.70
CA ILE A 38 -7.39 6.70 0.56
C ILE A 38 -7.94 6.16 -0.75
N ARG A 39 -8.46 4.92 -0.77
CA ARG A 39 -9.05 4.32 -1.98
C ARG A 39 -10.23 5.11 -2.50
N LEU A 40 -10.99 5.70 -1.60
CA LEU A 40 -12.09 6.59 -1.91
C LEU A 40 -11.64 8.02 -2.24
N GLY A 41 -10.34 8.32 -2.28
CA GLY A 41 -9.82 9.60 -2.76
C GLY A 41 -9.94 10.77 -1.77
N PHE A 42 -10.19 10.52 -0.48
CA PHE A 42 -10.35 11.59 0.53
C PHE A 42 -9.04 12.28 0.97
N GLY A 43 -7.97 12.11 0.19
CA GLY A 43 -6.65 12.67 0.47
C GLY A 43 -5.85 11.91 1.53
N ARG A 44 -4.85 12.59 2.12
CA ARG A 44 -3.89 12.01 3.09
C ARG A 44 -3.88 12.73 4.45
N ASP A 45 -4.77 13.70 4.65
CA ASP A 45 -4.85 14.45 5.92
C ASP A 45 -5.65 13.72 6.99
N PHE A 46 -6.41 12.68 6.61
CA PHE A 46 -7.24 11.87 7.53
C PHE A 46 -8.12 12.74 8.44
N GLY A 47 -8.82 13.68 7.84
CA GLY A 47 -9.67 14.61 8.55
C GLY A 47 -10.99 13.96 8.91
N ALA A 48 -11.23 13.71 10.20
CA ALA A 48 -12.53 13.23 10.69
C ALA A 48 -13.70 14.17 10.35
N ASN A 49 -13.41 15.46 10.13
CA ASN A 49 -14.39 16.50 9.76
C ASN A 49 -14.48 16.73 8.23
N ASN A 50 -13.81 15.92 7.41
CA ASN A 50 -13.96 16.00 5.96
C ASN A 50 -15.42 15.70 5.59
N LEU A 51 -16.10 16.64 4.92
CA LEU A 51 -17.53 16.54 4.64
C LEU A 51 -17.88 15.34 3.75
N GLU A 52 -17.06 15.05 2.75
CA GLU A 52 -17.28 13.89 1.88
C GLU A 52 -17.04 12.57 2.63
N TRP A 53 -16.10 12.56 3.58
CA TRP A 53 -15.87 11.41 4.45
C TRP A 53 -17.07 11.17 5.37
N LEU A 54 -17.60 12.24 5.98
CA LEU A 54 -18.79 12.17 6.83
C LEU A 54 -20.01 11.70 6.05
N GLU A 55 -20.18 12.14 4.80
CA GLU A 55 -21.24 11.65 3.90
C GLU A 55 -21.11 10.15 3.64
N TYR A 56 -19.91 9.67 3.31
CA TYR A 56 -19.64 8.24 3.14
C TYR A 56 -19.95 7.44 4.41
N VAL A 57 -19.46 7.89 5.57
CA VAL A 57 -19.75 7.20 6.85
C VAL A 57 -21.24 7.20 7.16
N GLY A 58 -21.95 8.30 6.88
CA GLY A 58 -23.39 8.41 7.06
C GLY A 58 -24.21 7.49 6.13
N GLY A 59 -23.67 7.11 4.98
CA GLY A 59 -24.27 6.16 4.06
C GLY A 59 -24.05 4.68 4.42
N LEU A 60 -23.17 4.38 5.39
CA LEU A 60 -22.96 3.02 5.87
C LEU A 60 -24.24 2.47 6.51
N ARG A 61 -24.48 1.18 6.28
CA ARG A 61 -25.61 0.40 6.80
C ARG A 61 -25.13 -0.56 7.88
N SER A 62 -26.03 -1.45 8.32
CA SER A 62 -25.80 -2.32 9.49
C SER A 62 -24.96 -3.57 9.23
N THR A 63 -24.73 -3.98 7.96
CA THR A 63 -24.00 -5.23 7.68
C THR A 63 -22.75 -5.00 6.82
N PRO A 64 -21.65 -5.75 7.03
CA PRO A 64 -20.46 -5.65 6.17
C PRO A 64 -20.75 -5.89 4.69
N ALA A 65 -21.65 -6.82 4.36
CA ALA A 65 -22.03 -7.09 2.96
C ALA A 65 -22.72 -5.89 2.28
N SER A 66 -23.67 -5.25 2.98
CA SER A 66 -24.32 -4.04 2.45
C SER A 66 -23.36 -2.87 2.36
N ASN A 67 -22.43 -2.76 3.32
CA ASN A 67 -21.43 -1.69 3.36
C ASN A 67 -20.38 -1.87 2.27
N ALA A 68 -20.02 -3.11 1.94
CA ALA A 68 -19.10 -3.42 0.86
C ALA A 68 -19.69 -3.04 -0.49
N ARG A 69 -20.99 -3.34 -0.72
CA ARG A 69 -21.69 -2.90 -1.93
C ARG A 69 -21.70 -1.37 -2.05
N TYR A 70 -22.12 -0.67 -1.00
CA TYR A 70 -22.15 0.79 -0.99
C TYR A 70 -20.75 1.39 -1.20
N THR A 71 -19.73 0.88 -0.50
CA THR A 71 -18.34 1.33 -0.66
C THR A 71 -17.82 1.11 -2.08
N TYR A 72 -18.17 -0.02 -2.69
CA TYR A 72 -17.81 -0.31 -4.08
C TYR A 72 -18.49 0.67 -5.06
N GLU A 73 -19.78 0.97 -4.86
CA GLU A 73 -20.53 1.96 -5.66
C GLU A 73 -19.91 3.37 -5.54
N VAL A 74 -19.57 3.81 -4.32
CA VAL A 74 -18.90 5.10 -4.08
C VAL A 74 -17.51 5.11 -4.75
N TRP A 75 -16.73 4.03 -4.62
CA TRP A 75 -15.44 3.90 -5.27
C TRP A 75 -15.54 4.02 -6.79
N GLN A 76 -16.51 3.33 -7.41
CA GLN A 76 -16.72 3.38 -8.86
C GLN A 76 -17.17 4.77 -9.36
N SER A 77 -17.91 5.54 -8.54
CA SER A 77 -18.35 6.88 -8.91
C SER A 77 -17.25 7.94 -8.88
N ARG A 78 -16.08 7.61 -8.33
CA ARG A 78 -15.01 8.58 -8.11
C ARG A 78 -13.94 8.51 -9.17
N ALA A 79 -13.41 9.69 -9.51
CA ALA A 79 -12.23 9.81 -10.34
C ALA A 79 -11.00 9.25 -9.63
N GLU A 80 -10.09 8.66 -10.40
CA GLU A 80 -8.80 8.22 -9.87
C GLU A 80 -7.99 9.43 -9.41
N VAL A 81 -7.63 9.45 -8.13
CA VAL A 81 -6.81 10.51 -7.54
C VAL A 81 -5.36 10.09 -7.63
N GLN A 82 -4.56 10.84 -8.40
CA GLN A 82 -3.12 10.65 -8.44
C GLN A 82 -2.52 11.00 -7.06
N PRO A 83 -1.54 10.22 -6.56
CA PRO A 83 -0.85 10.59 -5.33
C PRO A 83 -0.25 11.99 -5.47
N PRO A 84 -0.40 12.88 -4.47
CA PRO A 84 0.35 14.12 -4.45
C PRO A 84 1.85 13.81 -4.40
N ASP A 85 2.66 14.76 -4.89
CA ASP A 85 4.12 14.78 -4.74
C ASP A 85 4.90 13.73 -5.55
N VAL A 86 4.29 13.13 -6.59
CA VAL A 86 5.02 12.29 -7.54
C VAL A 86 5.96 13.16 -8.38
N ILE A 87 7.27 12.89 -8.26
CA ILE A 87 8.31 13.60 -9.00
C ILE A 87 8.73 12.87 -10.28
N ALA A 88 8.57 11.55 -10.32
CA ALA A 88 8.96 10.73 -11.47
C ALA A 88 8.18 9.42 -11.52
N ILE A 89 7.95 8.93 -12.73
CA ILE A 89 7.34 7.63 -13.01
C ILE A 89 8.15 6.97 -14.13
N SER A 90 8.54 5.71 -13.94
CA SER A 90 8.99 4.84 -15.03
C SER A 90 8.40 3.47 -14.82
N GLY A 91 7.61 3.00 -15.79
CA GLY A 91 7.05 1.67 -15.70
C GLY A 91 6.12 1.44 -14.51
N CYS A 92 6.38 0.35 -13.78
CA CYS A 92 5.67 0.01 -12.54
C CYS A 92 6.14 0.81 -11.31
N PHE A 93 7.11 1.71 -11.46
CA PHE A 93 7.71 2.43 -10.35
C PHE A 93 7.44 3.93 -10.45
N SER A 94 7.23 4.54 -9.29
CA SER A 94 7.19 5.99 -9.15
C SER A 94 7.99 6.43 -7.93
N CYS A 95 8.52 7.64 -7.98
CA CYS A 95 9.15 8.30 -6.86
C CYS A 95 8.31 9.52 -6.47
N GLY A 96 8.10 9.70 -5.18
CA GLY A 96 7.58 10.94 -4.61
C GLY A 96 8.57 11.60 -3.67
N TYR A 97 8.38 12.89 -3.40
CA TYR A 97 9.19 13.60 -2.42
C TYR A 97 8.73 13.29 -1.00
N GLU A 98 9.67 13.06 -0.09
CA GLU A 98 9.46 12.90 1.34
C GLU A 98 10.30 13.94 2.09
N SER A 99 9.81 14.40 3.24
CA SER A 99 10.52 15.36 4.09
C SER A 99 11.98 14.97 4.35
N GLY A 100 12.86 15.97 4.41
CA GLY A 100 14.29 15.76 4.71
C GLY A 100 15.05 15.13 3.54
N ASN A 101 14.94 15.76 2.36
CA ASN A 101 15.73 15.43 1.18
C ASN A 101 15.70 13.93 0.83
N THR A 102 14.52 13.33 0.90
CA THR A 102 14.35 11.89 0.74
C THR A 102 13.38 11.61 -0.40
N ALA A 103 13.76 10.74 -1.34
CA ALA A 103 12.83 10.15 -2.31
C ALA A 103 12.12 8.95 -1.69
N ARG A 104 10.81 8.82 -1.88
CA ARG A 104 10.04 7.61 -1.55
C ARG A 104 9.69 6.85 -2.82
N ILE A 105 10.09 5.58 -2.89
CA ILE A 105 9.72 4.69 -3.98
C ILE A 105 8.34 4.09 -3.74
N HIS A 106 7.55 4.02 -4.79
CA HIS A 106 6.29 3.29 -4.88
C HIS A 106 6.34 2.28 -6.02
N PHE A 107 5.57 1.21 -5.86
CA PHE A 107 5.38 0.19 -6.89
C PHE A 107 3.89 -0.06 -7.09
N GLU A 108 3.46 -0.11 -8.35
CA GLU A 108 2.11 -0.46 -8.74
C GLU A 108 2.15 -1.39 -9.97
N ASN A 109 1.22 -2.34 -10.02
CA ASN A 109 1.05 -3.18 -11.20
C ASN A 109 0.48 -2.34 -12.34
N ARG A 110 1.11 -2.38 -13.52
CA ARG A 110 0.47 -1.87 -14.74
C ARG A 110 -0.60 -2.84 -15.24
N GLU A 111 -1.72 -2.26 -15.65
CA GLU A 111 -2.81 -3.00 -16.29
C GLU A 111 -2.36 -3.47 -17.68
N GLY A 112 -2.77 -4.70 -18.07
CA GLY A 112 -2.58 -5.20 -19.44
C GLY A 112 -1.35 -6.10 -19.73
N GLU A 113 -0.39 -6.26 -18.81
CA GLU A 113 0.69 -7.26 -19.00
C GLU A 113 0.14 -8.71 -19.06
N LYS A 114 0.85 -9.71 -19.58
CA LYS A 114 0.38 -11.11 -19.53
C LYS A 114 0.89 -11.86 -18.29
N GLU A 115 2.03 -11.44 -17.79
CA GLU A 115 2.73 -12.07 -16.67
C GLU A 115 2.69 -11.16 -15.43
N SER A 116 3.12 -11.68 -14.27
CA SER A 116 3.32 -10.83 -13.10
C SER A 116 4.49 -9.87 -13.35
N PRO A 117 4.39 -8.58 -13.00
CA PRO A 117 5.54 -7.67 -13.10
C PRO A 117 6.75 -8.11 -12.26
N LEU A 118 6.56 -9.01 -11.30
CA LEU A 118 7.61 -9.57 -10.46
C LEU A 118 8.00 -11.00 -10.88
N SER A 119 7.53 -11.51 -12.02
CA SER A 119 8.02 -12.78 -12.57
C SER A 119 9.50 -12.66 -12.94
N TYR A 120 10.18 -13.80 -13.06
CA TYR A 120 11.59 -13.83 -13.45
C TYR A 120 11.81 -13.24 -14.85
N SER A 121 10.89 -13.52 -15.79
CA SER A 121 10.90 -12.98 -17.15
C SER A 121 10.81 -11.45 -17.23
N GLN A 122 10.20 -10.80 -16.23
CA GLN A 122 10.09 -9.33 -16.19
C GLN A 122 11.26 -8.65 -15.47
N GLN A 123 12.18 -9.41 -14.87
CA GLN A 123 13.24 -8.85 -14.02
C GLN A 123 14.08 -7.78 -14.72
N GLU A 124 14.60 -8.07 -15.92
CA GLU A 124 15.45 -7.13 -16.67
C GLU A 124 14.68 -5.84 -17.00
N MET A 125 13.41 -5.97 -17.39
CA MET A 125 12.56 -4.83 -17.69
C MET A 125 12.31 -3.97 -16.44
N ARG A 126 11.96 -4.58 -15.31
CA ARG A 126 11.77 -3.84 -14.03
C ARG A 126 13.06 -3.17 -13.55
N TYR A 127 14.21 -3.81 -13.76
CA TYR A 127 15.51 -3.22 -13.45
C TYR A 127 15.79 -1.98 -14.31
N ALA A 128 15.50 -2.06 -15.61
CA ALA A 128 15.66 -0.93 -16.53
C ALA A 128 14.74 0.25 -16.15
N GLU A 129 13.49 -0.02 -15.77
CA GLU A 129 12.55 0.99 -15.27
C GLU A 129 13.06 1.70 -14.01
N LEU A 130 13.56 0.95 -13.02
CA LEU A 130 14.16 1.53 -11.83
C LEU A 130 15.41 2.36 -12.15
N ARG A 131 16.28 1.87 -13.04
CA ARG A 131 17.47 2.60 -13.47
C ARG A 131 17.10 3.92 -14.16
N GLU A 132 16.11 3.91 -15.04
CA GLU A 132 15.61 5.12 -15.70
C GLU A 132 15.01 6.10 -14.68
N LEU A 133 14.18 5.59 -13.76
CA LEU A 133 13.58 6.38 -12.70
C LEU A 133 14.64 7.10 -11.87
N PHE A 134 15.65 6.37 -11.39
CA PHE A 134 16.72 6.97 -10.59
C PHE A 134 17.59 7.91 -11.41
N ARG A 135 17.90 7.60 -12.67
CA ARG A 135 18.65 8.54 -13.52
C ARG A 135 17.93 9.88 -13.61
N PHE A 136 16.61 9.87 -13.80
CA PHE A 136 15.82 11.11 -13.82
C PHE A 136 15.83 11.80 -12.46
N VAL A 137 15.47 11.10 -11.38
CA VAL A 137 15.38 11.67 -10.03
C VAL A 137 16.69 12.33 -9.61
N LEU A 138 17.83 11.67 -9.84
CA LEU A 138 19.15 12.17 -9.45
C LEU A 138 19.62 13.37 -10.26
N THR A 139 19.19 13.46 -11.52
CA THR A 139 19.53 14.59 -12.39
C THR A 139 18.66 15.80 -12.08
N SER A 140 17.36 15.58 -11.86
CA SER A 140 16.36 16.63 -11.69
C SER A 140 16.23 17.12 -10.25
N HIS A 141 16.65 16.31 -9.27
CA HIS A 141 16.53 16.59 -7.84
C HIS A 141 17.86 16.28 -7.11
N PRO A 142 18.94 17.03 -7.41
CA PRO A 142 20.26 16.80 -6.82
C PRO A 142 20.29 17.01 -5.30
N GLU A 143 19.28 17.68 -4.73
CA GLU A 143 19.12 17.84 -3.29
C GLU A 143 18.76 16.54 -2.56
N ILE A 144 18.29 15.50 -3.27
CA ILE A 144 17.90 14.23 -2.64
C ILE A 144 19.13 13.47 -2.16
N GLU A 145 19.19 13.22 -0.86
CA GLU A 145 20.30 12.53 -0.19
C GLU A 145 19.99 11.06 0.11
N ASN A 146 18.70 10.73 0.24
CA ASN A 146 18.25 9.42 0.68
C ASN A 146 17.12 8.90 -0.19
N VAL A 147 17.02 7.58 -0.24
CA VAL A 147 15.90 6.86 -0.82
C VAL A 147 15.26 6.02 0.27
N CYS A 148 13.93 6.01 0.34
CA CYS A 148 13.16 5.23 1.30
C CYS A 148 11.99 4.51 0.64
N GLY A 149 11.42 3.56 1.37
CA GLY A 149 10.26 2.78 0.93
C GLY A 149 9.51 2.21 2.10
N LEU A 150 8.22 1.91 1.90
CA LEU A 150 7.37 1.23 2.87
C LEU A 150 6.41 0.31 2.14
N SER A 151 6.61 -1.00 2.28
CA SER A 151 5.77 -1.99 1.61
C SER A 151 5.88 -3.36 2.29
N TRP A 152 4.83 -4.18 2.17
CA TRP A 152 4.91 -5.60 2.47
C TRP A 152 5.69 -6.37 1.39
N LEU A 153 5.83 -5.81 0.18
CA LEU A 153 6.56 -6.44 -0.92
C LEU A 153 8.04 -6.67 -0.60
N TYR A 154 8.61 -5.91 0.34
CA TYR A 154 9.97 -6.15 0.81
C TYR A 154 10.15 -7.48 1.56
N ASN A 155 9.08 -8.26 1.80
CA ASN A 155 9.18 -9.66 2.25
C ASN A 155 9.31 -10.67 1.09
N ILE A 156 9.18 -10.22 -0.16
CA ILE A 156 9.14 -11.08 -1.33
C ILE A 156 10.49 -11.01 -2.06
N SER A 157 11.18 -12.15 -2.18
CA SER A 157 12.49 -12.23 -2.86
C SER A 157 12.47 -11.67 -4.28
N ALA A 158 11.36 -11.86 -4.99
CA ALA A 158 11.17 -11.34 -6.34
C ALA A 158 11.14 -9.81 -6.43
N TYR A 159 10.71 -9.13 -5.37
CA TYR A 159 10.77 -7.68 -5.28
C TYR A 159 12.14 -7.22 -4.77
N GLN A 160 12.68 -7.89 -3.75
CA GLN A 160 13.98 -7.55 -3.16
C GLN A 160 15.12 -7.54 -4.17
N ARG A 161 15.16 -8.51 -5.10
CA ARG A 161 16.23 -8.65 -6.11
C ARG A 161 16.36 -7.44 -7.06
N LEU A 162 15.36 -6.56 -7.10
CA LEU A 162 15.34 -5.39 -7.97
C LEU A 162 16.12 -4.20 -7.38
N PHE A 163 16.48 -4.25 -6.09
CA PHE A 163 17.06 -3.14 -5.35
C PHE A 163 18.48 -3.44 -4.88
N PRO A 164 19.26 -2.40 -4.53
CA PRO A 164 20.57 -2.59 -3.93
C PRO A 164 20.50 -3.46 -2.66
N PRO A 165 21.43 -4.41 -2.46
CA PRO A 165 21.44 -5.27 -1.27
C PRO A 165 21.46 -4.49 0.05
N GLU A 166 22.21 -3.39 0.11
CA GLU A 166 22.30 -2.52 1.30
C GLU A 166 20.96 -1.87 1.64
N TYR A 167 20.20 -1.45 0.62
CA TYR A 167 18.86 -0.90 0.81
C TYR A 167 17.89 -1.95 1.37
N ILE A 168 17.95 -3.19 0.88
CA ILE A 168 17.13 -4.29 1.41
C ILE A 168 17.57 -4.69 2.83
N ALA A 169 18.88 -4.72 3.09
CA ALA A 169 19.44 -5.01 4.41
C ALA A 169 19.05 -3.98 5.48
N SER A 170 18.69 -2.75 5.07
CA SER A 170 18.18 -1.71 5.98
C SER A 170 16.75 -1.97 6.50
N SER A 171 16.07 -3.02 6.02
CA SER A 171 14.66 -3.27 6.30
C SER A 171 14.36 -3.42 7.79
N LYS A 172 13.30 -2.72 8.24
CA LYS A 172 12.78 -2.79 9.61
C LYS A 172 11.26 -2.93 9.59
N PRO A 173 10.67 -3.81 10.42
CA PRO A 173 9.23 -3.90 10.53
C PRO A 173 8.64 -2.61 11.10
N VAL A 174 7.48 -2.21 10.58
CA VAL A 174 6.73 -1.06 11.11
C VAL A 174 5.49 -1.57 11.85
N THR A 175 5.44 -1.31 13.15
CA THR A 175 4.31 -1.67 14.03
C THR A 175 3.47 -0.45 14.38
N GLY A 176 2.18 -0.67 14.68
CA GLY A 176 1.32 0.36 15.28
C GLY A 176 0.87 1.53 14.38
N LYS A 177 1.26 1.54 13.09
CA LYS A 177 0.84 2.58 12.13
C LYS A 177 -0.16 2.06 11.12
N TYR A 178 -1.36 1.61 11.53
CA TYR A 178 -2.33 0.93 10.66
C TYR A 178 -2.94 1.82 9.56
N ARG A 179 -3.00 3.12 9.84
CA ARG A 179 -3.52 4.14 8.93
C ARG A 179 -2.64 4.20 7.68
N ASN A 180 -3.25 4.14 6.50
CA ASN A 180 -2.52 4.08 5.22
C ASN A 180 -1.59 2.85 5.07
N MET A 181 -1.73 1.78 5.86
CA MET A 181 -0.82 0.65 5.68
C MET A 181 -1.03 0.01 4.30
N PRO A 182 0.05 -0.21 3.53
CA PRO A 182 -0.03 -0.90 2.24
C PRO A 182 -0.35 -2.39 2.40
N LEU A 183 -0.66 -2.88 3.61
CA LEU A 183 -0.89 -4.28 3.93
C LEU A 183 -1.97 -4.93 3.08
N TRP A 184 -3.03 -4.20 2.76
CA TRP A 184 -4.19 -4.77 2.07
C TRP A 184 -3.88 -5.28 0.66
N GLY A 185 -2.84 -4.75 0.01
CA GLY A 185 -2.44 -5.21 -1.33
C GLY A 185 -2.06 -6.69 -1.38
N GLN A 186 -1.66 -7.30 -0.26
CA GLN A 186 -1.26 -8.72 -0.21
C GLN A 186 -2.43 -9.70 -0.41
N PHE A 187 -3.67 -9.23 -0.23
CA PHE A 187 -4.88 -10.01 -0.43
C PHE A 187 -5.41 -9.92 -1.85
N LEU A 188 -4.80 -9.13 -2.74
CA LEU A 188 -5.27 -8.97 -4.10
C LEU A 188 -4.52 -9.89 -5.06
N CYS A 189 -5.29 -10.59 -5.88
CA CYS A 189 -4.85 -11.12 -7.15
C CYS A 189 -4.67 -9.97 -8.15
N ARG A 190 -3.97 -10.26 -9.24
CA ARG A 190 -3.72 -9.28 -10.30
C ARG A 190 -5.00 -8.76 -10.97
N ASN A 191 -6.06 -9.58 -11.01
CA ASN A 191 -7.37 -9.22 -11.53
C ASN A 191 -8.25 -8.46 -10.50
N GLY A 192 -7.72 -8.13 -9.32
CA GLY A 192 -8.45 -7.44 -8.26
C GLY A 192 -9.32 -8.34 -7.38
N GLU A 193 -9.35 -9.65 -7.63
CA GLU A 193 -10.02 -10.62 -6.76
C GLU A 193 -9.24 -10.86 -5.48
N VAL A 194 -9.93 -11.32 -4.44
CA VAL A 194 -9.29 -11.67 -3.18
C VAL A 194 -8.58 -13.03 -3.29
N ARG A 195 -7.34 -13.07 -2.83
CA ARG A 195 -6.54 -14.29 -2.67
C ARG A 195 -7.08 -15.12 -1.51
N THR A 196 -7.79 -16.20 -1.83
CA THR A 196 -8.42 -17.07 -0.81
C THR A 196 -7.41 -17.63 0.17
N ASP A 197 -6.24 -18.11 -0.29
CA ASP A 197 -5.16 -18.62 0.57
C ASP A 197 -4.71 -17.63 1.65
N LYS A 198 -4.64 -16.33 1.30
CA LYS A 198 -4.25 -15.27 2.22
C LYS A 198 -5.41 -14.82 3.10
N ALA A 199 -6.61 -14.74 2.54
CA ALA A 199 -7.80 -14.37 3.28
C ALA A 199 -8.14 -15.41 4.35
N ASP A 200 -8.06 -16.70 4.04
CA ASP A 200 -8.36 -17.79 4.98
C ASP A 200 -7.42 -17.74 6.18
N LEU A 201 -6.11 -17.59 5.97
CA LEU A 201 -5.12 -17.43 7.04
C LEU A 201 -5.39 -16.18 7.89
N PHE A 202 -5.82 -15.08 7.25
CA PHE A 202 -6.16 -13.85 7.96
C PHE A 202 -7.39 -14.05 8.86
N TYR A 203 -8.46 -14.66 8.35
CA TYR A 203 -9.66 -14.92 9.13
C TYR A 203 -9.44 -15.98 10.22
N GLU A 204 -8.62 -16.99 9.96
CA GLU A 204 -8.21 -17.98 10.97
C GLU A 204 -7.57 -17.26 12.17
N LYS A 205 -6.59 -16.38 11.92
CA LYS A 205 -5.94 -15.60 12.98
C LYS A 205 -6.88 -14.63 13.66
N LEU A 206 -7.75 -13.96 12.90
CA LEU A 206 -8.74 -13.03 13.47
C LEU A 206 -9.74 -13.74 14.39
N SER A 207 -10.12 -14.99 14.06
CA SER A 207 -11.03 -15.81 14.87
C SER A 207 -10.46 -16.21 16.23
N GLN A 208 -9.14 -16.09 16.41
CA GLN A 208 -8.47 -16.30 17.70
C GLN A 208 -8.64 -15.10 18.66
N ASN A 209 -9.38 -14.07 18.24
CA ASN A 209 -9.65 -12.85 19.01
C ASN A 209 -8.38 -12.16 19.52
N PRO A 210 -7.42 -11.82 18.64
CA PRO A 210 -6.18 -11.15 19.03
C PRO A 210 -6.46 -9.80 19.67
N SER A 211 -5.63 -9.44 20.65
CA SER A 211 -5.67 -8.09 21.24
C SER A 211 -5.31 -7.03 20.19
N LEU A 212 -5.60 -5.76 20.49
CA LEU A 212 -5.22 -4.65 19.61
C LEU A 212 -3.69 -4.58 19.39
N SER A 213 -2.89 -5.02 20.35
CA SER A 213 -1.43 -5.07 20.22
C SER A 213 -0.95 -6.16 19.25
N GLU A 214 -1.75 -7.22 19.10
CA GLU A 214 -1.44 -8.39 18.28
C GLU A 214 -2.11 -8.35 16.91
N ILE A 215 -3.03 -7.41 16.67
CA ILE A 215 -3.88 -7.40 15.47
C ILE A 215 -3.07 -7.35 14.17
N SER A 216 -1.90 -6.70 14.19
CA SER A 216 -0.97 -6.69 13.05
C SER A 216 -0.54 -8.09 12.62
N THR A 217 -0.46 -9.06 13.55
CA THR A 217 -0.03 -10.43 13.28
C THR A 217 -1.04 -11.25 12.45
N CYS A 218 -2.29 -10.77 12.34
CA CYS A 218 -3.30 -11.34 11.45
C CYS A 218 -2.88 -11.23 9.98
N PHE A 219 -2.13 -10.19 9.62
CA PHE A 219 -1.67 -9.99 8.27
C PHE A 219 -0.52 -10.95 7.95
N PRO A 220 -0.59 -11.71 6.83
CA PRO A 220 0.46 -12.67 6.47
C PRO A 220 1.87 -12.07 6.38
N LEU A 221 1.98 -10.85 5.85
CA LEU A 221 3.24 -10.13 5.67
C LEU A 221 3.15 -8.76 6.35
N GLN A 222 4.16 -8.42 7.14
CA GLN A 222 4.27 -7.14 7.81
C GLN A 222 4.84 -6.08 6.86
N PRO A 223 4.47 -4.80 7.01
CA PRO A 223 5.08 -3.75 6.22
C PRO A 223 6.51 -3.52 6.72
N LEU A 224 7.47 -3.49 5.79
CA LEU A 224 8.85 -3.16 6.09
C LEU A 224 9.18 -1.76 5.58
N ALA A 225 9.82 -0.97 6.41
CA ALA A 225 10.45 0.28 6.02
C ALA A 225 11.91 0.03 5.65
N VAL A 226 12.37 0.61 4.56
CA VAL A 226 13.76 0.58 4.08
C VAL A 226 14.22 2.00 3.83
N LYS A 227 15.51 2.27 4.06
CA LYS A 227 16.14 3.57 3.79
C LYS A 227 17.63 3.40 3.56
N SER A 228 18.15 4.03 2.52
CA SER A 228 19.59 4.05 2.22
C SER A 228 20.00 5.38 1.59
N PRO A 229 21.28 5.79 1.69
CA PRO A 229 21.80 6.92 0.95
C PRO A 229 21.62 6.73 -0.56
N VAL A 230 21.45 7.84 -1.26
CA VAL A 230 21.24 7.88 -2.70
C VAL A 230 22.46 7.35 -3.49
N THR A 231 23.66 7.48 -2.91
CA THR A 231 24.91 6.98 -3.47
C THR A 231 24.93 5.46 -3.67
N VAL A 232 24.19 4.72 -2.85
CA VAL A 232 24.01 3.27 -2.99
C VAL A 232 23.27 2.94 -4.29
N PHE A 233 22.28 3.75 -4.66
CA PHE A 233 21.52 3.59 -5.90
C PHE A 233 22.33 4.03 -7.12
N GLN A 234 23.10 5.11 -7.00
CA GLN A 234 24.04 5.55 -8.04
C GLN A 234 25.01 4.44 -8.41
N HIS A 235 25.63 3.83 -7.40
CA HIS A 235 26.57 2.74 -7.62
C HIS A 235 25.90 1.49 -8.19
N TYR A 236 24.76 1.07 -7.62
CA TYR A 236 24.08 -0.14 -8.05
C TYR A 236 23.56 -0.08 -9.50
N PHE A 237 23.09 1.09 -9.95
CA PHE A 237 22.53 1.28 -11.28
C PHE A 237 23.50 1.88 -12.31
N ASP A 238 24.77 2.08 -11.94
CA ASP A 238 25.80 2.74 -12.77
C ASP A 238 25.30 4.10 -13.32
N ILE A 239 24.88 4.99 -12.41
CA ILE A 239 24.41 6.35 -12.71
C ILE A 239 25.46 7.35 -12.20
N TYR A 240 26.06 8.11 -13.11
CA TYR A 240 27.11 9.09 -12.86
C TYR A 240 26.74 10.48 -13.40
#